data_AF-A0A951AAE3-F1
#
_entry.id   AF-A0A951AAE3-F1
#
_cell.length_a   1.000
_cell.length_b   1.000
_cell.length_c   1.000
_cell.angle_alpha   90.00
_cell.angle_beta   90.00
_cell.angle_gamma   90.00
#
_symmetry.space_group_name_H-M   'P 1'
#
loop_
_entity.id
_entity.type
_entity.pdbx_description
1 polymer ?
#
loop_
_entity_poly.entity_id
_entity_poly.type
_entity_poly.pdbx_seq_one_letter_code
_entity_poly.pdbx_strand_id
1 'polypeptide(L)'
;MAVAQDRLRVDTKSREIKEITREVADWVKRHQVARGLLTIFIPHTSASLLIQENYSPAVRHDLAAFLARLAPEQPALYEHNDEGPDDMPAHLKSTLTQVQLTIPVSDGEIQLGTWQGIFLLEHRAAPHRRDLILTLIGEETRTERAR
;
A
#
# COMPACT_ATOMS: atom_id res chain seq x y z
N MET A 1 -7.97 -24.32 5.97
CA MET A 1 -7.27 -23.02 6.04
C MET A 1 -6.64 -22.81 4.69
N ALA A 2 -7.17 -21.85 3.92
CA ALA A 2 -6.61 -21.47 2.64
C ALA A 2 -5.52 -20.42 2.84
N VAL A 3 -4.50 -20.51 1.99
CA VAL A 3 -3.43 -19.52 1.89
C VAL A 3 -3.26 -19.21 0.40
N ALA A 4 -3.40 -17.93 0.05
CA ALA A 4 -3.09 -17.41 -1.28
C ALA A 4 -2.00 -16.33 -1.15
N GLN A 5 -1.01 -16.37 -2.03
CA GLN A 5 0.04 -15.35 -2.07
C GLN A 5 0.46 -15.07 -3.50
N ASP A 6 0.41 -13.80 -3.89
CA ASP A 6 0.86 -13.34 -5.21
C ASP A 6 1.53 -11.97 -5.13
N ARG A 7 2.09 -11.55 -6.26
CA ARG A 7 2.59 -10.19 -6.46
C ARG A 7 1.61 -9.35 -7.29
N LEU A 8 1.26 -8.17 -6.77
CA LEU A 8 0.58 -7.12 -7.52
C LEU A 8 1.60 -6.06 -7.93
N ARG A 9 1.76 -5.84 -9.24
CA ARG A 9 2.65 -4.81 -9.78
C ARG A 9 1.90 -3.49 -9.95
N VAL A 10 2.49 -2.42 -9.48
CA VAL A 10 1.92 -1.07 -9.55
C VAL A 10 2.96 -0.12 -10.14
N ASP A 11 2.66 0.45 -11.29
CA ASP A 11 3.44 1.56 -11.85
C ASP A 11 3.06 2.87 -11.15
N THR A 12 4.07 3.63 -10.73
CA THR A 12 3.94 4.90 -10.00
C THR A 12 4.51 6.05 -10.80
N LYS A 13 3.95 7.24 -10.62
CA LYS A 13 4.50 8.50 -11.11
C LYS A 13 5.35 9.18 -10.02
N SER A 14 6.06 10.22 -10.41
CA SER A 14 6.82 11.11 -9.50
C SER A 14 5.99 11.47 -8.27
N ARG A 15 6.45 11.06 -7.08
CA ARG A 15 5.88 11.42 -5.77
C ARG A 15 4.37 11.17 -5.66
N GLU A 16 3.87 10.12 -6.31
CA GLU A 16 2.44 9.82 -6.41
C GLU A 16 1.89 9.17 -5.13
N ILE A 17 0.76 9.68 -4.62
CA ILE A 17 -0.09 8.97 -3.65
C ILE A 17 -1.21 8.30 -4.43
N LYS A 18 -0.96 7.05 -4.82
CA LYS A 18 -1.81 6.27 -5.71
C LYS A 18 -2.79 5.42 -4.91
N GLU A 19 -4.08 5.56 -5.18
CA GLU A 19 -5.08 4.63 -4.64
C GLU A 19 -5.00 3.30 -5.38
N ILE A 20 -4.98 2.20 -4.63
CA ILE A 20 -4.89 0.82 -5.12
C ILE A 20 -6.00 -0.08 -4.54
N THR A 21 -7.03 0.52 -3.92
CA THR A 21 -8.12 -0.18 -3.22
C THR A 21 -8.80 -1.20 -4.14
N ARG A 22 -9.09 -0.81 -5.38
CA ARG A 22 -9.80 -1.66 -6.34
C ARG A 22 -8.96 -2.86 -6.74
N GLU A 23 -7.70 -2.65 -7.09
CA GLU A 23 -6.78 -3.70 -7.52
C GLU A 23 -6.59 -4.76 -6.43
N VAL A 24 -6.52 -4.32 -5.18
CA VAL A 24 -6.43 -5.18 -4.00
C VAL A 24 -7.74 -5.94 -3.77
N ALA A 25 -8.90 -5.26 -3.81
CA ALA A 25 -10.20 -5.91 -3.64
C ALA A 25 -10.47 -6.96 -4.73
N ASP A 26 -10.18 -6.62 -5.99
CA ASP A 26 -10.30 -7.54 -7.12
C ASP A 26 -9.37 -8.74 -6.97
N TRP A 27 -8.20 -8.58 -6.34
CA TRP A 27 -7.30 -9.69 -6.03
C TRP A 27 -7.89 -10.62 -4.95
N VAL A 28 -8.42 -10.07 -3.85
CA VAL A 28 -9.05 -10.86 -2.78
C VAL A 28 -10.22 -11.69 -3.29
N LYS A 29 -11.09 -11.10 -4.13
CA LYS A 29 -12.26 -11.77 -4.71
C LYS A 29 -11.95 -13.04 -5.47
N ARG A 30 -10.78 -13.14 -6.09
CA ARG A 30 -10.39 -14.31 -6.90
C ARG A 30 -10.00 -15.53 -6.06
N HIS A 31 -9.69 -15.35 -4.78
CA HIS A 31 -9.12 -16.40 -3.93
C HIS A 31 -10.13 -17.11 -3.01
N GLN A 32 -11.43 -16.78 -3.12
CA GLN A 32 -12.55 -17.50 -2.47
C GLN A 32 -12.39 -17.74 -0.95
N VAL A 33 -11.67 -16.85 -0.25
CA VAL A 33 -11.58 -16.85 1.21
C VAL A 33 -12.72 -16.01 1.76
N ALA A 34 -13.65 -16.65 2.47
CA ALA A 34 -14.82 -15.98 3.03
C ALA A 34 -14.47 -15.15 4.27
N ARG A 35 -13.59 -15.65 5.14
CA ARG A 35 -13.19 -14.94 6.36
C ARG A 35 -11.70 -15.11 6.61
N GLY A 36 -10.98 -14.01 6.82
CA GLY A 36 -9.53 -14.09 6.99
C GLY A 36 -8.85 -12.75 7.21
N LEU A 37 -7.54 -12.76 6.98
CA LEU A 37 -6.68 -11.60 7.03
C LEU A 37 -5.91 -11.48 5.72
N LEU A 38 -5.98 -10.31 5.09
CA LEU A 38 -5.11 -9.89 4.02
C LEU A 38 -3.93 -9.12 4.61
N THR A 39 -2.71 -9.54 4.32
CA THR A 39 -1.51 -8.72 4.50
C THR A 39 -1.01 -8.24 3.15
N ILE A 40 -0.73 -6.95 3.04
CA ILE A 40 -0.10 -6.31 1.89
C ILE A 40 1.26 -5.81 2.35
N PHE A 41 2.33 -6.28 1.71
CA PHE A 41 3.69 -5.89 2.03
C PHE A 41 4.38 -5.28 0.80
N ILE A 42 5.04 -4.14 0.97
CA ILE A 42 5.88 -3.54 -0.08
C ILE A 42 7.37 -3.80 0.28
N PRO A 43 8.08 -4.67 -0.47
CA PRO A 43 9.51 -4.94 -0.28
C PRO A 43 10.38 -3.80 -0.84
N HIS A 44 10.09 -2.55 -0.46
CA HIS A 44 10.81 -1.35 -0.87
C HIS A 44 10.97 -0.41 0.32
N THR A 45 12.12 0.23 0.44
CA THR A 45 12.44 1.16 1.54
C THR A 45 12.22 2.62 1.16
N SER A 46 11.91 2.90 -0.11
CA SER A 46 11.70 4.25 -0.64
C SER A 46 10.25 4.50 -1.07
N ALA A 47 9.33 3.64 -0.63
CA ALA A 47 7.89 3.72 -0.89
C ALA A 47 7.14 3.14 0.31
N SER A 48 5.85 3.42 0.41
CA SER A 48 5.04 3.02 1.56
C SER A 48 3.62 2.62 1.19
N LEU A 49 2.91 2.06 2.17
CA LEU A 49 1.49 1.78 2.13
C LEU A 49 0.75 2.58 3.23
N LEU A 50 -0.46 3.03 2.97
CA LEU A 50 -1.32 3.68 3.96
C LEU A 50 -2.79 3.33 3.75
N ILE A 51 -3.58 3.37 4.82
CA ILE A 51 -5.04 3.50 4.74
C ILE A 51 -5.40 4.92 5.15
N GLN A 52 -6.07 5.65 4.27
CA GLN A 52 -6.44 7.05 4.47
C GLN A 52 -7.78 7.40 3.81
N GLU A 53 -8.22 8.65 3.95
CA GLU A 53 -9.43 9.14 3.29
C GLU A 53 -9.32 9.06 1.76
N ASN A 54 -10.32 8.48 1.09
CA ASN A 54 -10.40 8.42 -0.38
C ASN A 54 -11.49 9.30 -1.01
N TYR A 55 -12.15 10.16 -0.22
CA TYR A 55 -13.19 11.06 -0.71
C TYR A 55 -12.60 12.38 -1.24
N SER A 56 -11.85 13.10 -0.39
CA SER A 56 -11.27 14.39 -0.76
C SER A 56 -9.85 14.26 -1.34
N PRO A 57 -9.57 14.75 -2.56
CA PRO A 57 -8.20 14.79 -3.08
C PRO A 57 -7.27 15.70 -2.25
N ALA A 58 -7.82 16.64 -1.47
CA ALA A 58 -7.04 17.53 -0.61
C ALA A 58 -6.25 16.76 0.45
N VAL A 59 -6.80 15.66 0.99
CA VAL A 59 -6.12 14.81 1.97
C VAL A 59 -4.80 14.29 1.42
N ARG A 60 -4.76 13.87 0.15
CA ARG A 60 -3.52 13.42 -0.49
C ARG A 60 -2.51 14.57 -0.67
N HIS A 61 -2.96 15.75 -1.08
CA HIS A 61 -2.08 16.90 -1.24
C HIS A 61 -1.48 17.33 0.11
N ASP A 62 -2.29 17.41 1.15
CA ASP A 62 -1.85 17.80 2.49
C ASP A 62 -0.90 16.75 3.09
N LEU A 63 -1.17 15.45 2.89
CA LEU A 63 -0.28 14.38 3.31
C LEU A 63 1.08 14.45 2.60
N ALA A 64 1.08 14.69 1.29
CA ALA A 64 2.32 14.86 0.52
C ALA A 64 3.12 16.09 1.01
N ALA A 65 2.44 17.22 1.24
CA ALA A 65 3.06 18.43 1.75
C ALA A 65 3.60 18.25 3.17
N PHE A 66 2.88 17.54 4.04
CA PHE A 66 3.32 17.21 5.39
C PHE A 66 4.58 16.36 5.39
N LEU A 67 4.61 15.27 4.61
CA LEU A 67 5.78 14.39 4.50
C LEU A 67 6.99 15.11 3.91
N ALA A 68 6.79 16.03 2.96
CA ALA A 68 7.87 16.85 2.39
C ALA A 68 8.47 17.81 3.41
N ARG A 69 7.70 18.29 4.40
CA ARG A 69 8.22 19.12 5.51
C ARG A 69 8.98 18.29 6.54
N LEU A 70 8.54 17.06 6.83
CA LEU A 70 9.20 16.19 7.79
C LEU A 70 10.52 15.60 7.29
N ALA A 71 10.60 15.30 5.99
CA ALA A 71 11.78 14.75 5.34
C ALA A 71 12.10 15.58 4.09
N PRO A 72 12.67 16.79 4.25
CA PRO A 72 12.96 17.68 3.14
C PRO A 72 14.13 17.16 2.31
N GLU A 73 14.11 17.42 1.00
CA GLU A 73 15.18 17.08 0.05
C GLU A 73 16.32 18.10 0.12
N GLN A 74 17.01 18.14 1.26
CA GLN A 74 18.14 19.03 1.53
C GLN A 74 19.43 18.20 1.68
N PRO A 75 20.31 18.15 0.66
CA PRO A 75 21.49 17.28 0.67
C PRO A 75 22.44 17.52 1.85
N ALA A 76 22.48 18.74 2.41
CA ALA A 76 23.32 19.06 3.56
C ALA A 76 22.83 18.42 4.88
N LEU A 77 21.59 17.90 4.93
CA LEU A 77 21.03 17.26 6.13
C LEU A 77 21.40 15.78 6.24
N TYR A 78 21.84 15.13 5.15
CA TYR A 78 21.98 13.68 5.10
C TYR A 78 23.28 13.26 4.46
N GLU A 79 23.89 12.20 5.03
CA GLU A 79 25.05 11.55 4.45
C GLU A 79 24.67 10.66 3.26
N HIS A 80 23.53 9.95 3.37
CA HIS A 80 23.04 9.05 2.33
C HIS A 80 22.40 9.82 1.17
N ASN A 81 22.99 9.73 -0.02
CA ASN A 81 22.48 10.38 -1.23
C ASN A 81 22.86 9.64 -2.53
N ASP A 82 23.17 8.35 -2.42
CA ASP A 82 23.74 7.53 -3.49
C ASP A 82 22.88 7.55 -4.77
N GLU A 83 21.55 7.65 -4.62
CA GLU A 83 20.61 7.71 -5.74
C GLU A 83 20.00 9.11 -5.98
N GLY A 84 20.60 10.16 -5.41
CA GLY A 84 20.21 11.56 -5.60
C GLY A 84 19.59 12.23 -4.37
N PRO A 85 19.14 13.50 -4.51
CA PRO A 85 18.72 14.34 -3.38
C PRO A 85 17.43 13.87 -2.69
N ASP A 86 16.65 12.99 -3.32
CA ASP A 86 15.41 12.44 -2.79
C ASP A 86 15.57 11.05 -2.15
N ASP A 87 16.78 10.49 -2.16
CA ASP A 87 17.09 9.13 -1.70
C ASP A 87 16.84 8.99 -0.19
N MET A 88 17.68 9.58 0.67
CA MET A 88 17.45 9.53 2.12
C MET A 88 16.09 10.10 2.56
N PRO A 89 15.58 11.21 1.99
CA PRO A 89 14.21 11.65 2.26
C PRO A 89 13.15 10.59 2.02
N ALA A 90 13.27 9.77 0.97
CA ALA A 90 12.33 8.69 0.70
C ALA A 90 12.41 7.59 1.77
N HIS A 91 13.60 7.25 2.24
CA HIS A 91 13.80 6.32 3.35
C HIS A 91 13.19 6.84 4.66
N LEU A 92 13.34 8.14 4.96
CA LEU A 92 12.74 8.77 6.14
C LEU A 92 11.21 8.76 6.05
N LYS A 93 10.63 9.12 4.90
CA LYS A 93 9.17 9.06 4.68
C LYS A 93 8.66 7.62 4.84
N SER A 94 9.41 6.62 4.37
CA SER A 94 9.06 5.21 4.56
C SER A 94 9.10 4.80 6.04
N THR A 95 10.13 5.25 6.78
CA THR A 95 10.27 5.03 8.23
C THR A 95 9.13 5.66 9.04
N LEU A 96 8.68 6.86 8.66
CA LEU A 96 7.58 7.58 9.31
C LEU A 96 6.19 7.03 8.97
N THR A 97 6.10 6.18 7.96
CA THR A 97 4.86 5.56 7.52
C THR A 97 4.95 4.05 7.76
N GLN A 98 4.60 3.21 6.79
CA GLN A 98 4.64 1.77 6.94
C GLN A 98 4.84 1.08 5.60
N VAL A 99 5.48 -0.08 5.65
CA VAL A 99 5.69 -0.96 4.50
C VAL A 99 4.71 -2.14 4.46
N GLN A 100 3.80 -2.21 5.43
CA GLN A 100 2.80 -3.27 5.49
C GLN A 100 1.45 -2.77 5.97
N LEU A 101 0.39 -3.43 5.49
CA LEU A 101 -0.99 -3.28 5.98
C LEU A 101 -1.56 -4.67 6.25
N THR A 102 -2.37 -4.79 7.30
CA THR A 102 -3.17 -5.99 7.58
C THR A 102 -4.63 -5.59 7.66
N ILE A 103 -5.47 -6.20 6.82
CA ILE A 103 -6.87 -5.82 6.59
C ILE A 103 -7.76 -7.06 6.79
N PRO A 104 -8.83 -6.97 7.59
CA PRO A 104 -9.79 -8.07 7.72
C PRO A 104 -10.51 -8.34 6.40
N VAL A 105 -10.80 -9.60 6.13
CA VAL A 105 -11.65 -10.04 5.02
C VAL A 105 -12.87 -10.75 5.60
N SER A 106 -14.06 -10.36 5.15
CA SER A 106 -15.34 -10.97 5.50
C SER A 106 -16.22 -11.04 4.25
N ASP A 107 -16.93 -12.15 4.10
CA ASP A 107 -17.78 -12.47 2.95
C ASP A 107 -17.06 -12.28 1.59
N GLY A 108 -15.76 -12.57 1.55
CA GLY A 108 -14.92 -12.42 0.35
C GLY A 108 -14.53 -10.97 0.01
N GLU A 109 -14.85 -10.02 0.88
CA GLU A 109 -14.60 -8.59 0.68
C GLU A 109 -13.63 -8.06 1.74
N ILE A 110 -12.70 -7.18 1.32
CA ILE A 110 -11.87 -6.42 2.24
C ILE A 110 -12.74 -5.50 3.10
N GLN A 111 -12.47 -5.44 4.40
CA GLN A 111 -13.23 -4.64 5.34
C GLN A 111 -12.54 -3.29 5.56
N LEU A 112 -13.10 -2.24 4.98
CA LEU A 112 -12.67 -0.85 5.11
C LEU A 112 -13.86 0.00 5.57
N GLY A 113 -13.60 1.07 6.31
CA GLY A 113 -14.61 2.09 6.60
C GLY A 113 -15.03 2.83 5.34
N THR A 114 -16.19 3.51 5.38
CA THR A 114 -16.80 4.21 4.24
C THR A 114 -15.84 5.13 3.48
N TRP A 115 -14.93 5.78 4.20
CA TRP A 115 -13.97 6.72 3.63
C TRP A 115 -12.55 6.17 3.56
N GLN A 116 -12.31 4.91 3.88
CA GLN A 116 -10.97 4.33 3.85
C GLN A 116 -10.64 3.79 2.45
N GLY A 117 -9.54 4.27 1.89
CA GLY A 117 -8.87 3.67 0.73
C GLY A 117 -7.47 3.18 1.07
N ILE A 118 -6.96 2.26 0.26
CA ILE A 118 -5.59 1.73 0.34
C ILE A 118 -4.73 2.51 -0.64
N PHE A 119 -3.62 3.07 -0.16
CA PHE A 119 -2.74 3.92 -0.94
C PHE A 119 -1.31 3.38 -0.97
N LEU A 120 -0.69 3.44 -2.14
CA LEU A 120 0.75 3.33 -2.33
C LEU A 120 1.33 4.74 -2.43
N LEU A 121 2.29 5.05 -1.57
CA LEU A 121 3.01 6.33 -1.58
C LEU A 121 4.36 6.11 -2.24
N GLU A 122 4.52 6.63 -3.45
CA GLU A 122 5.82 6.78 -4.09
C GLU A 122 6.51 8.00 -3.50
N HIS A 123 7.71 7.83 -2.93
CA HIS A 123 8.44 8.96 -2.34
C HIS A 123 9.49 9.54 -3.28
N ARG A 124 9.86 8.79 -4.33
CA ARG A 124 10.87 9.20 -5.31
C ARG A 124 10.28 10.07 -6.41
N ALA A 125 11.11 10.93 -6.98
CA ALA A 125 10.79 11.79 -8.11
C ALA A 125 10.78 11.02 -9.43
N ALA A 126 11.60 9.98 -9.56
CA ALA A 126 11.56 9.10 -10.72
C ALA A 126 10.31 8.20 -10.66
N PRO A 127 9.64 7.93 -11.81
CA PRO A 127 8.64 6.87 -11.90
C PRO A 127 9.26 5.50 -11.59
N HIS A 128 8.54 4.66 -10.86
CA HIS A 128 8.97 3.30 -10.54
C HIS A 128 7.88 2.27 -10.82
N ARG A 129 8.29 1.00 -10.80
CA ARG A 129 7.39 -0.13 -10.69
C ARG A 129 7.58 -0.76 -9.33
N ARG A 130 6.53 -0.77 -8.52
CA ARG A 130 6.52 -1.34 -7.18
C ARG A 130 5.82 -2.69 -7.21
N ASP A 131 6.46 -3.71 -6.66
CA ASP A 131 5.82 -5.00 -6.38
C ASP A 131 5.20 -4.93 -4.99
N LEU A 132 3.95 -5.37 -4.85
CA LEU A 132 3.28 -5.59 -3.57
C LEU A 132 3.09 -7.09 -3.40
N ILE A 133 3.48 -7.64 -2.25
CA ILE A 133 3.22 -9.03 -1.87
C ILE A 133 1.90 -9.05 -1.13
N LEU A 134 0.89 -9.68 -1.71
CA LEU A 134 -0.42 -9.87 -1.09
C LEU A 134 -0.47 -11.30 -0.56
N THR A 135 -0.76 -11.45 0.73
CA THR A 135 -0.92 -12.74 1.39
C THR A 135 -2.28 -12.78 2.06
N LEU A 136 -3.14 -13.73 1.68
CA LEU A 136 -4.46 -13.94 2.25
C LEU A 136 -4.51 -15.28 2.94
N ILE A 137 -4.86 -15.26 4.23
CA ILE A 137 -4.99 -16.46 5.06
C ILE A 137 -6.38 -16.48 5.66
N GLY A 138 -7.09 -17.60 5.54
CA GLY A 138 -8.43 -17.70 6.13
C GLY A 138 -9.18 -19.00 5.85
N GLU A 139 -10.49 -18.92 6.03
CA GLU A 139 -11.45 -19.99 5.77
C GLU A 139 -12.04 -19.84 4.37
N GLU A 140 -12.06 -20.93 3.60
CA GLU A 140 -12.69 -20.96 2.28
C GLU A 140 -14.21 -20.79 2.40
N THR A 141 -14.83 -20.23 1.37
CA THR A 141 -16.29 -20.22 1.24
C THR A 141 -16.79 -21.67 1.23
N ARG A 142 -17.61 -22.04 2.23
CA ARG A 142 -18.28 -23.35 2.21
C ARG A 142 -19.17 -23.42 0.97
N THR A 143 -18.77 -24.20 -0.02
CA THR A 143 -19.69 -24.67 -1.05
C THR A 143 -20.59 -25.71 -0.39
N GLU A 144 -21.87 -25.38 -0.20
CA GLU A 144 -22.86 -26.41 0.09
C GLU A 144 -22.83 -27.42 -1.06
N ARG A 145 -22.24 -28.60 -0.82
CA ARG A 145 -22.45 -29.74 -1.70
C ARG A 145 -23.93 -30.10 -1.56
N ALA A 146 -24.73 -29.68 -2.52
CA ALA A 146 -26.10 -30.16 -2.68
C ALA A 146 -26.07 -31.70 -2.62
N ARG A 147 -26.80 -32.25 -1.65
CA ARG A 147 -27.14 -33.67 -1.59
C ARG A 147 -28.38 -33.93 -2.40
#